data_AF-A0A520JI24-F1
#
_entry.id   AF-A0A520JI24-F1
#
_cell.length_a   1.000
_cell.length_b   1.000
_cell.length_c   1.000
_cell.angle_alpha   90.00
_cell.angle_beta   90.00
_cell.angle_gamma   90.00
#
_symmetry.space_group_name_H-M   'P 1'
#
loop_
_entity.id
_entity.type
_entity.pdbx_description
1 polymer ?
#
loop_
_entity_poly.entity_id
_entity_poly.type
_entity_poly.pdbx_seq_one_letter_code
_entity_poly.pdbx_strand_id
1 'polypeptide(L)'
;MAVLAPPLAAQTSPANEPGRPLPYDLGRDNDSLRSNAGALESRPVVAAANRQALAESAQGGAVLAEDQARYAADVAAYHAALREHGRDVAVSARQERAYAMAMADWRAQVDACDRGRRRACEAPAPNPADYW
;
A
#
# COMPACT_ATOMS: atom_id res chain seq x y z
N MET A 1 21.37 -45.23 -0.88
CA MET A 1 21.20 -44.60 -2.20
C MET A 1 22.09 -43.38 -2.24
N ALA A 2 23.26 -43.50 -2.88
CA ALA A 2 24.22 -42.40 -3.03
C ALA A 2 24.03 -41.80 -4.43
N VAL A 3 23.69 -40.51 -4.49
CA VAL A 3 23.60 -39.76 -5.74
C VAL A 3 25.00 -39.32 -6.12
N LEU A 4 25.60 -39.99 -7.10
CA LEU A 4 26.84 -39.56 -7.75
C LEU A 4 26.50 -38.38 -8.67
N ALA A 5 26.83 -37.16 -8.23
CA ALA A 5 26.84 -35.98 -9.09
C ALA A 5 28.03 -36.07 -10.07
N PRO A 6 27.84 -35.77 -11.36
CA PRO A 6 28.98 -35.63 -12.27
C PRO A 6 29.82 -34.41 -11.84
N PRO A 7 31.15 -34.42 -12.05
CA PRO A 7 31.95 -33.24 -11.79
C PRO A 7 31.49 -32.12 -12.73
N LEU A 8 31.14 -30.97 -12.16
CA LEU A 8 31.16 -29.72 -12.90
C LEU A 8 32.60 -29.55 -13.39
N ALA A 9 32.85 -29.86 -14.65
CA ALA A 9 34.01 -29.33 -15.34
C ALA A 9 33.86 -27.81 -15.29
N ALA A 10 34.64 -27.18 -14.40
CA ALA A 10 34.88 -25.76 -14.43
C ALA A 10 35.41 -25.47 -15.84
N GLN A 11 34.54 -24.97 -16.71
CA GLN A 11 34.98 -24.37 -17.95
C GLN A 11 35.65 -23.06 -17.57
N THR A 12 36.91 -23.16 -17.14
CA THR A 12 37.83 -22.03 -17.08
C THR A 12 38.10 -21.65 -18.52
N SER A 13 37.12 -20.99 -19.13
CA SER A 13 37.35 -20.23 -20.35
C SER A 13 38.40 -19.19 -19.97
N PRO A 14 39.57 -19.19 -20.61
CA PRO A 14 40.55 -18.15 -20.37
C PRO A 14 39.85 -16.82 -20.66
N ALA A 15 40.02 -15.88 -19.74
CA ALA A 15 39.46 -14.54 -19.74
C ALA A 15 38.99 -14.08 -21.14
N ASN A 16 37.68 -14.03 -21.33
CA ASN A 16 37.06 -13.34 -22.46
C ASN A 16 37.28 -11.83 -22.23
N GLU A 17 38.50 -11.38 -22.46
CA GLU A 17 38.85 -9.97 -22.49
C GLU A 17 38.18 -9.36 -23.73
N PRO A 18 37.38 -8.29 -23.60
CA PRO A 18 36.79 -7.62 -24.74
C PRO A 18 37.90 -7.14 -25.69
N GLY A 19 37.96 -7.70 -26.90
CA GLY A 19 38.90 -7.29 -27.95
C GLY A 19 40.01 -8.28 -28.31
N ARG A 20 40.09 -9.46 -27.67
CA ARG A 20 40.95 -10.55 -28.17
C ARG A 20 40.14 -11.54 -29.00
N PRO A 21 40.47 -11.76 -30.28
CA PRO A 21 39.78 -12.75 -31.10
C PRO A 21 40.04 -14.16 -30.55
N LEU A 22 38.99 -14.99 -30.53
CA LEU A 22 39.10 -16.38 -30.10
C LEU A 22 39.99 -17.17 -31.08
N PRO A 23 40.68 -18.25 -30.64
CA PRO A 23 41.66 -18.97 -31.47
C PRO A 23 41.11 -19.56 -32.78
N TYR A 24 39.79 -19.68 -32.91
CA TYR A 24 39.08 -20.17 -34.09
C TYR A 24 38.09 -19.15 -34.67
N ASP A 25 38.29 -17.87 -34.37
CA ASP A 25 37.56 -16.80 -35.03
C ASP A 25 38.16 -16.59 -36.44
N LEU A 26 37.37 -16.90 -37.47
CA LEU A 26 37.77 -16.82 -38.88
C LEU A 26 37.93 -15.36 -39.37
N GLY A 27 37.87 -14.37 -38.47
CA GLY A 27 38.09 -12.95 -38.76
C GLY A 27 37.00 -12.33 -39.63
N ARG A 28 35.90 -13.06 -39.89
CA ARG A 28 34.74 -12.57 -40.65
C ARG A 28 33.74 -11.82 -39.79
N ASP A 29 33.87 -11.92 -38.48
CA ASP A 29 32.89 -11.38 -37.55
C ASP A 29 33.26 -9.98 -37.08
N ASN A 30 34.48 -9.51 -37.39
CA ASN A 30 35.04 -8.23 -36.94
C ASN A 30 34.23 -7.00 -37.40
N ASP A 31 33.54 -7.11 -38.55
CA ASP A 31 32.68 -6.05 -39.10
C ASP A 31 31.18 -6.41 -39.03
N SER A 32 30.82 -7.53 -38.38
CA SER A 32 29.42 -7.89 -38.21
C SER A 32 28.72 -6.87 -37.32
N LEU A 33 27.43 -6.59 -37.58
CA LEU A 33 26.62 -5.71 -36.73
C LEU A 33 26.65 -6.14 -35.25
N ARG A 34 26.82 -7.44 -34.99
CA ARG A 34 26.90 -8.02 -33.63
C ARG A 34 28.22 -7.67 -32.93
N SER A 35 29.36 -7.83 -33.59
CA SER A 35 30.67 -7.49 -33.01
C SER A 35 30.85 -5.99 -32.86
N ASN A 36 30.34 -5.21 -33.83
CA ASN A 36 30.31 -3.76 -33.74
C ASN A 36 29.40 -3.26 -32.61
N ALA A 37 28.24 -3.90 -32.36
CA ALA A 37 27.37 -3.58 -31.24
C ALA A 37 28.04 -3.88 -29.88
N GLY A 38 28.70 -5.03 -29.73
CA GLY A 38 29.47 -5.35 -28.52
C GLY A 38 30.65 -4.39 -28.31
N ALA A 39 31.35 -4.01 -29.38
CA ALA A 39 32.40 -3.00 -29.34
C ALA A 39 31.85 -1.63 -28.94
N LEU A 40 30.67 -1.23 -29.45
CA LEU A 40 29.96 0.00 -29.09
C LEU A 40 29.55 0.03 -27.61
N GLU A 41 28.98 -1.06 -27.08
CA GLU A 41 28.61 -1.19 -25.66
C GLU A 41 29.83 -1.13 -24.73
N SER A 42 30.97 -1.69 -25.18
CA SER A 42 32.23 -1.69 -24.42
C SER A 42 32.99 -0.35 -24.49
N ARG A 43 32.58 0.60 -25.35
CA ARG A 43 33.18 1.95 -25.36
C ARG A 43 32.98 2.59 -23.99
N PRO A 44 34.01 3.22 -23.40
CA PRO A 44 33.96 3.72 -22.03
C PRO A 44 32.81 4.72 -21.79
N VAL A 45 32.44 5.50 -22.80
CA VAL A 45 31.31 6.44 -22.73
C VAL A 45 29.96 5.72 -22.68
N VAL A 46 29.76 4.67 -23.49
CA VAL A 46 28.51 3.89 -23.52
C VAL A 46 28.39 3.05 -22.25
N ALA A 47 29.49 2.42 -21.81
CA ALA A 47 29.54 1.70 -20.55
C ALA A 47 29.30 2.62 -19.32
N ALA A 48 29.74 3.88 -19.37
CA ALA A 48 29.41 4.87 -18.35
C ALA A 48 27.94 5.28 -18.39
N ALA A 49 27.38 5.55 -19.57
CA ALA A 49 25.98 5.91 -19.75
C ALA A 49 25.03 4.78 -19.31
N ASN A 50 25.33 3.52 -19.65
CA ASN A 50 24.54 2.36 -19.22
C ASN A 50 24.59 2.17 -17.69
N ARG A 51 25.75 2.38 -17.05
CA ARG A 51 25.84 2.36 -15.58
C ARG A 51 25.04 3.47 -14.93
N GLN A 52 25.04 4.67 -15.51
CA GLN A 52 24.23 5.79 -15.04
C GLN A 52 22.73 5.49 -15.18
N ALA A 53 22.29 5.00 -16.34
CA ALA A 53 20.89 4.63 -16.57
C ALA A 53 20.41 3.52 -15.62
N LEU A 54 21.27 2.53 -15.32
CA LEU A 54 20.97 1.48 -14.33
C LEU A 54 20.86 2.05 -12.92
N ALA A 55 21.73 2.99 -12.54
CA ALA A 55 21.67 3.66 -11.23
C ALA A 55 20.39 4.52 -11.08
N GLU A 56 20.04 5.30 -12.12
CA GLU A 56 18.80 6.09 -12.16
C GLU A 56 17.56 5.19 -12.10
N SER A 57 17.55 4.07 -12.83
CA SER A 57 16.46 3.10 -12.77
C SER A 57 16.33 2.45 -11.40
N ALA A 58 17.44 2.12 -10.72
CA ALA A 58 17.42 1.54 -9.38
C ALA A 58 16.89 2.55 -8.34
N GLN A 59 17.28 3.82 -8.45
CA GLN A 59 16.76 4.90 -7.61
C GLN A 59 15.26 5.13 -7.85
N GLY A 60 14.81 5.18 -9.12
CA GLY A 60 13.39 5.30 -9.45
C GLY A 60 12.54 4.13 -8.94
N GLY A 61 13.07 2.90 -9.01
CA GLY A 61 12.43 1.72 -8.44
C GLY A 61 12.29 1.77 -6.91
N ALA A 62 13.30 2.28 -6.21
CA ALA A 62 13.27 2.45 -4.77
C ALA A 62 12.22 3.50 -4.33
N VAL A 63 12.15 4.64 -5.02
CA VAL A 63 11.14 5.69 -4.75
C VAL A 63 9.73 5.15 -5.00
N LEU A 64 9.52 4.43 -6.11
CA LEU A 64 8.22 3.83 -6.41
C LEU A 64 7.78 2.82 -5.34
N ALA A 65 8.71 2.00 -4.83
CA ALA A 65 8.42 1.05 -3.77
C ALA A 65 8.05 1.74 -2.45
N GLU A 66 8.75 2.83 -2.11
CA GLU A 66 8.42 3.64 -0.94
C GLU A 66 7.04 4.30 -1.06
N ASP A 67 6.73 4.87 -2.22
CA ASP A 67 5.42 5.50 -2.47
C ASP A 67 4.28 4.47 -2.43
N GLN A 68 4.49 3.26 -2.95
CA GLN A 68 3.52 2.17 -2.83
C GLN A 68 3.29 1.75 -1.38
N ALA A 69 4.36 1.68 -0.57
CA ALA A 69 4.25 1.35 0.84
C ALA A 69 3.49 2.45 1.63
N ARG A 70 3.77 3.73 1.34
CA ARG A 70 3.04 4.87 1.92
C ARG A 70 1.57 4.84 1.54
N TYR A 71 1.27 4.67 0.26
CA TYR A 71 -0.11 4.57 -0.23
C TYR A 71 -0.89 3.44 0.46
N ALA A 72 -0.28 2.26 0.61
CA ALA A 72 -0.91 1.14 1.31
C ALA A 72 -1.20 1.46 2.80
N ALA A 73 -0.28 2.15 3.47
CA ALA A 73 -0.47 2.60 4.85
C ALA A 73 -1.59 3.64 4.96
N ASP A 74 -1.64 4.61 4.04
CA ASP A 74 -2.66 5.65 4.00
C ASP A 74 -4.05 5.06 3.76
N VAL A 75 -4.17 4.10 2.84
CA VAL A 75 -5.43 3.39 2.58
C VAL A 75 -5.89 2.61 3.82
N ALA A 76 -4.96 1.94 4.53
CA ALA A 76 -5.29 1.23 5.76
C ALA A 76 -5.77 2.18 6.87
N ALA A 77 -5.09 3.33 7.03
CA ALA A 77 -5.47 4.38 7.98
C ALA A 77 -6.84 4.98 7.63
N TYR A 78 -7.08 5.28 6.34
CA TYR A 78 -8.36 5.77 5.85
C TYR A 78 -9.51 4.80 6.16
N HIS A 79 -9.32 3.50 5.89
CA HIS A 79 -10.33 2.50 6.22
C HIS A 79 -10.57 2.37 7.74
N ALA A 80 -9.55 2.57 8.58
CA ALA A 80 -9.72 2.60 10.03
C ALA A 80 -10.56 3.82 10.46
N ALA A 81 -10.25 5.01 9.94
CA ALA A 81 -10.99 6.24 10.20
C ALA A 81 -12.46 6.13 9.75
N LEU A 82 -12.75 5.51 8.60
CA LEU A 82 -14.12 5.27 8.16
C LEU A 82 -14.91 4.38 9.12
N ARG A 83 -14.28 3.34 9.67
CA ARG A 83 -14.95 2.46 10.64
C ARG A 83 -15.23 3.18 11.95
N GLU A 84 -14.30 4.00 12.41
CA GLU A 84 -14.48 4.83 13.60
C GLU A 84 -15.61 5.85 13.39
N HIS A 85 -15.57 6.60 12.29
CA HIS A 85 -16.62 7.54 11.95
C HIS A 85 -18.00 6.86 11.84
N GLY A 86 -18.07 5.68 11.23
CA GLY A 86 -19.32 4.91 11.17
C GLY A 86 -19.87 4.52 12.54
N ARG A 87 -19.00 4.25 13.53
CA ARG A 87 -19.41 3.99 14.92
C ARG A 87 -19.95 5.27 15.56
N ASP A 88 -19.28 6.40 15.37
CA ASP A 88 -19.68 7.69 15.93
C ASP A 88 -21.05 8.13 15.39
N VAL A 89 -21.27 8.01 14.07
CA VAL A 89 -22.57 8.27 13.44
C VAL A 89 -23.66 7.37 14.03
N ALA A 90 -23.37 6.09 14.24
CA ALA A 90 -24.34 5.16 14.83
C ALA A 90 -24.65 5.49 16.30
N VAL A 91 -23.66 5.92 17.08
CA VAL A 91 -23.85 6.39 18.46
C VAL A 91 -24.68 7.67 18.47
N SER A 92 -24.34 8.66 17.65
CA SER A 92 -25.07 9.92 17.52
C SER A 92 -26.54 9.69 17.13
N ALA A 93 -26.80 8.86 16.12
CA ALA A 93 -28.16 8.50 15.72
C ALA A 93 -28.95 7.77 16.82
N ARG A 94 -28.28 6.99 17.68
CA ARG A 94 -28.93 6.41 18.87
C ARG A 94 -29.27 7.48 19.91
N GLN A 95 -28.36 8.40 20.19
CA GLN A 95 -28.59 9.51 21.12
C GLN A 95 -29.73 10.42 20.67
N GLU A 96 -29.82 10.73 19.38
CA GLU A 96 -30.92 11.52 18.83
C GLU A 96 -32.27 10.83 19.01
N ARG A 97 -32.35 9.51 18.77
CA ARG A 97 -33.56 8.73 19.01
C ARG A 97 -33.93 8.68 20.49
N ALA A 98 -32.95 8.45 21.36
CA ALA A 98 -33.13 8.44 22.80
C ALA A 98 -33.68 9.78 23.32
N TYR A 99 -33.11 10.88 22.83
CA TYR A 99 -33.60 12.23 23.13
C TYR A 99 -35.03 12.45 22.61
N ALA A 100 -35.33 12.05 21.37
CA ALA A 100 -36.67 12.19 20.81
C ALA A 100 -37.73 11.42 21.62
N MET A 101 -37.42 10.21 22.08
CA MET A 101 -38.30 9.42 22.94
C MET A 101 -38.50 10.09 24.31
N ALA A 102 -37.44 10.56 24.96
CA ALA A 102 -37.54 11.29 26.22
C ALA A 102 -38.42 12.56 26.07
N MET A 103 -38.29 13.29 24.96
CA MET A 103 -39.13 14.45 24.67
C MET A 103 -40.60 14.07 24.41
N ALA A 104 -40.87 12.91 23.82
CA ALA A 104 -42.24 12.41 23.66
C ALA A 104 -42.88 12.07 25.01
N ASP A 105 -42.16 11.36 25.87
CA ASP A 105 -42.66 11.01 27.21
C ASP A 105 -42.80 12.24 28.11
N TRP A 106 -41.91 13.23 27.98
CA TRP A 106 -42.04 14.49 28.69
C TRP A 106 -43.30 15.24 28.28
N ARG A 107 -43.60 15.33 26.97
CA ARG A 107 -44.86 15.93 26.50
C ARG A 107 -46.08 15.18 27.04
N ALA A 108 -46.05 13.85 27.06
CA ALA A 108 -47.12 13.05 27.64
C ALA A 108 -47.29 13.28 29.15
N GLN A 109 -46.18 13.48 29.88
CA GLN A 109 -46.17 13.84 31.30
C GLN A 109 -46.79 15.23 31.55
N VAL A 110 -46.42 16.23 30.74
CA VAL A 110 -46.99 17.58 30.80
C VAL A 110 -48.49 17.52 30.53
N ASP A 111 -48.93 16.88 29.45
CA ASP A 111 -50.36 16.73 29.14
C ASP A 111 -51.14 15.99 30.24
N ALA A 112 -50.50 15.05 30.95
CA ALA A 112 -51.10 14.35 32.08
C ALA A 112 -51.21 15.27 33.30
N CYS A 113 -50.20 16.09 33.56
CA CYS A 113 -50.21 17.08 34.62
C CYS A 113 -51.29 18.14 34.39
N ASP A 114 -51.39 18.67 33.17
CA ASP A 114 -52.42 19.64 32.77
C ASP A 114 -53.84 19.09 32.94
N ARG A 115 -54.01 17.78 32.79
CA ARG A 115 -55.25 17.05 33.08
C ARG A 115 -55.48 16.73 34.57
N GLY A 116 -54.68 17.31 35.46
CA GLY A 116 -54.81 17.18 36.91
C GLY A 116 -54.20 15.92 37.52
N ARG A 117 -53.41 15.13 36.77
CA ARG A 117 -52.74 13.94 37.33
C ARG A 117 -51.53 14.37 38.15
N ARG A 118 -51.74 14.60 39.45
CA ARG A 118 -50.71 15.07 40.39
C ARG A 118 -49.41 14.25 40.37
N ARG A 119 -49.50 12.92 40.24
CA ARG A 119 -48.32 12.04 40.09
C ARG A 119 -47.46 12.39 38.87
N ALA A 120 -48.06 12.82 37.77
CA ALA A 120 -47.32 13.23 36.57
C ALA A 120 -46.62 14.57 36.78
N CYS A 121 -47.25 15.51 37.51
CA CYS A 121 -46.65 16.79 37.87
C CYS A 121 -45.45 16.66 38.81
N GLU A 122 -45.48 15.69 39.72
CA GLU A 122 -44.42 15.45 40.71
C GLU A 122 -43.34 14.47 40.21
N ALA A 123 -43.55 13.85 39.04
CA ALA A 123 -42.59 12.93 38.46
C ALA A 123 -41.39 13.67 37.86
N PRO A 124 -40.18 13.09 37.93
CA PRO A 124 -39.00 13.69 37.30
C PRO A 124 -39.16 13.72 35.77
N ALA A 125 -38.47 14.65 35.12
CA ALA A 125 -38.39 14.67 33.67
C ALA A 125 -37.70 13.38 33.16
N PRO A 126 -38.19 12.78 32.06
CA PRO A 126 -37.55 11.61 31.46
C PRO A 126 -36.09 11.91 31.09
N ASN A 127 -35.19 11.00 31.44
CA ASN A 127 -33.78 11.11 31.10
C ASN A 127 -33.52 10.41 29.76
N PRO A 128 -33.00 11.10 28.73
CA PRO A 128 -32.59 10.46 27.47
C PRO A 128 -31.66 9.26 27.68
N ALA A 129 -30.87 9.29 28.76
CA ALA A 129 -29.99 8.18 29.11
C ALA A 129 -30.72 6.91 29.62
N ASP A 130 -32.05 6.86 29.63
CA ASP A 130 -32.81 5.64 29.95
C ASP A 130 -33.34 4.93 28.69
N TYR A 131 -33.09 5.50 27.50
CA TYR A 131 -33.64 5.02 26.22
C TYR A 131 -32.61 4.40 25.25
N TRP A 132 -31.43 4.00 25.76
CA TRP A 132 -30.29 3.50 24.97
C TRP A 132 -29.68 2.23 25.55
#